data_AF-A0A8J7VLD5-F1
#
_entry.id   AF-A0A8J7VLD5-F1
#
_cell.length_a   1.000
_cell.length_b   1.000
_cell.length_c   1.000
_cell.angle_alpha   90.00
_cell.angle_beta   90.00
_cell.angle_gamma   90.00
#
_symmetry.space_group_name_H-M   'P 1'
#
loop_
_entity.id
_entity.type
_entity.pdbx_description
1 polymer ?
#
loop_
_entity_poly.entity_id
_entity_poly.type
_entity_poly.pdbx_seq_one_letter_code
_entity_poly.pdbx_strand_id
1 'polypeptide(L)'
;MNKPPSDLGHFLGPLIKLALRFPEVEGVVIWAQGSTWHAQDDTTELLDAEEIAFYAEGLLLEGFGLVWQAMASRETPARPETILLFFWRGTQPSEPLQLDPDWIVLQSGQWQPPE
;
A
#
# COMPACT_ATOMS: atom_id res chain seq x y z
N MET A 1 -12.07 5.96 18.05
CA MET A 1 -10.88 5.93 17.19
C MET A 1 -9.66 6.12 18.07
N ASN A 2 -8.86 5.07 18.27
CA ASN A 2 -7.54 5.22 18.87
C ASN A 2 -6.66 5.94 17.83
N LYS A 3 -5.91 6.94 18.27
CA LYS A 3 -4.99 7.67 17.39
C LYS A 3 -3.76 6.80 17.17
N PRO A 4 -3.26 6.62 15.92
CA PRO A 4 -1.99 5.94 15.70
C PRO A 4 -0.88 6.60 16.52
N PRO A 5 0.18 5.85 16.89
CA PRO A 5 1.44 6.46 17.30
C PRO A 5 1.82 7.58 16.33
N SER A 6 2.41 8.68 16.83
CA SER A 6 2.65 9.89 16.02
C SER A 6 3.34 9.57 14.69
N ASP A 7 4.29 8.64 14.69
CA ASP A 7 5.10 8.31 13.53
C ASP A 7 4.32 7.50 12.50
N LEU A 8 3.48 6.56 12.96
CA LEU A 8 2.59 5.79 12.10
C LEU A 8 1.52 6.69 11.47
N GLY A 9 0.96 7.62 12.24
CA GLY A 9 0.00 8.61 11.74
C GLY A 9 0.63 9.57 10.72
N HIS A 10 1.89 9.98 10.92
CA HIS A 10 2.63 10.76 9.93
C HIS A 10 2.91 9.95 8.66
N PHE A 11 3.28 8.68 8.80
CA PHE A 11 3.56 7.79 7.68
C PHE A 11 2.32 7.50 6.82
N LEU A 12 1.17 7.23 7.44
CA LEU A 12 -0.09 6.94 6.75
C LEU A 12 -0.83 8.21 6.28
N GLY A 13 -0.47 9.38 6.80
CA GLY A 13 -1.08 10.66 6.44
C GLY A 13 -1.22 10.92 4.94
N PRO A 14 -0.20 10.65 4.10
CA PRO A 14 -0.32 10.75 2.65
C PRO A 14 -1.32 9.77 2.02
N LEU A 15 -1.38 8.52 2.48
CA LEU A 15 -2.40 7.55 2.02
C LEU A 15 -3.82 8.01 2.37
N ILE A 16 -4.03 8.50 3.59
CA ILE A 16 -5.32 9.05 4.02
C ILE A 16 -5.73 10.21 3.11
N LYS A 17 -4.79 11.13 2.80
CA LYS A 17 -5.07 12.26 1.91
C LYS A 17 -5.38 11.81 0.48
N LEU A 18 -4.71 10.77 -0.03
CA LEU A 18 -4.98 10.20 -1.35
C LEU A 18 -6.38 9.60 -1.41
N ALA A 19 -6.73 8.73 -0.46
CA ALA A 19 -8.05 8.11 -0.36
C ALA A 19 -9.18 9.14 -0.24
N LEU A 20 -9.00 10.18 0.59
CA LEU A 20 -9.98 11.26 0.71
C LEU A 20 -10.15 12.08 -0.59
N ARG A 21 -9.08 12.19 -1.40
CA ARG A 21 -9.11 12.92 -2.67
C ARG A 21 -9.69 12.10 -3.82
N PHE A 22 -9.51 10.78 -3.77
CA PHE A 22 -9.88 9.83 -4.80
C PHE A 22 -10.68 8.68 -4.15
N PRO A 23 -11.95 8.92 -3.75
CA PRO A 23 -12.75 7.95 -3.02
C PRO A 23 -13.07 6.67 -3.81
N GLU A 24 -12.90 6.71 -5.14
CA GLU A 24 -13.04 5.57 -6.03
C GLU A 24 -11.77 4.69 -6.14
N VAL A 25 -10.65 5.08 -5.52
CA VAL A 25 -9.42 4.29 -5.62
C VAL A 25 -9.53 3.04 -4.76
N GLU A 26 -9.18 1.90 -5.33
CA GLU A 26 -9.17 0.62 -4.64
C GLU A 26 -7.75 0.19 -4.28
N GLY A 27 -7.62 -0.49 -3.14
CA GLY A 27 -6.37 -1.01 -2.61
C GLY A 27 -6.18 -2.50 -2.93
N VAL A 28 -5.04 -2.86 -3.51
CA VAL A 28 -4.63 -4.24 -3.73
C VAL A 28 -3.60 -4.65 -2.68
N VAL A 29 -3.90 -5.70 -1.93
CA VAL A 29 -2.96 -6.27 -0.94
C VAL A 29 -2.06 -7.29 -1.62
N ILE A 30 -0.76 -7.13 -1.41
CA ILE A 30 0.29 -7.98 -1.98
C ILE A 30 1.18 -8.47 -0.84
N TRP A 31 1.34 -9.78 -0.73
CA TRP A 31 2.05 -10.42 0.36
C TRP A 31 3.43 -10.92 -0.09
N ALA A 32 4.41 -10.75 0.78
CA ALA A 32 5.67 -11.47 0.67
C ALA A 32 5.45 -12.98 0.89
N GLN A 33 5.94 -13.81 -0.03
CA GLN A 33 6.06 -15.26 0.17
C GLN A 33 7.52 -15.67 -0.08
N GLY A 34 8.29 -15.82 0.99
CA GLY A 34 9.73 -16.03 0.87
C GLY A 34 10.41 -14.80 0.26
N SER A 35 11.03 -14.96 -0.91
CA SER A 35 11.75 -13.87 -1.60
C SER A 35 10.93 -13.16 -2.69
N THR A 36 9.68 -13.56 -2.90
CA THR A 36 8.82 -13.08 -4.00
C THR A 36 7.57 -12.36 -3.48
N TRP A 37 6.93 -11.59 -4.36
CA TRP A 37 5.67 -10.90 -4.09
C TRP A 37 4.50 -11.64 -4.74
N HIS A 38 3.40 -11.77 -4.01
CA HIS A 38 2.18 -12.42 -4.47
C HIS A 38 0.97 -11.55 -4.17
N ALA A 39 0.27 -11.12 -5.21
CA ALA A 39 -1.02 -10.45 -5.05
C ALA A 39 -2.04 -11.41 -4.43
N GLN A 40 -3.05 -10.84 -3.76
CA GLN A 40 -4.22 -11.59 -3.37
C GLN A 40 -4.90 -12.26 -4.58
N ASP A 41 -5.61 -13.36 -4.34
CA ASP A 41 -6.37 -14.06 -5.37
C ASP A 41 -7.40 -13.11 -6.00
N ASP A 42 -7.65 -13.24 -7.32
CA ASP A 42 -8.61 -12.42 -8.09
C ASP A 42 -10.05 -12.47 -7.54
N THR A 43 -10.35 -13.44 -6.67
CA THR A 43 -11.64 -13.56 -5.95
C THR A 43 -11.71 -12.77 -4.65
N THR A 44 -10.59 -12.20 -4.19
CA THR A 44 -10.51 -11.38 -2.98
C THR A 44 -10.95 -9.96 -3.30
N GLU A 45 -11.95 -9.46 -2.56
CA GLU A 45 -12.38 -8.07 -2.70
C GLU A 45 -11.22 -7.11 -2.43
N LEU A 46 -11.15 -6.05 -3.25
CA LEU A 46 -10.19 -4.98 -3.05
C LEU A 46 -10.62 -4.12 -1.86
N LEU A 47 -9.66 -3.41 -1.27
CA LEU A 47 -9.97 -2.48 -0.20
C LEU A 47 -10.61 -1.22 -0.79
N ASP A 48 -11.73 -0.79 -0.22
CA ASP A 48 -12.28 0.52 -0.54
C ASP A 48 -11.33 1.62 -0.06
N ALA A 49 -11.39 2.80 -0.70
CA ALA A 49 -10.50 3.92 -0.39
C ALA A 49 -10.45 4.25 1.12
N GLU A 50 -11.59 4.20 1.80
CA GLU A 50 -11.70 4.49 3.23
C GLU A 50 -11.05 3.43 4.14
N GLU A 51 -10.88 2.21 3.63
CA GLU A 51 -10.33 1.09 4.38
C GLU A 51 -8.81 1.00 4.27
N ILE A 52 -8.22 1.48 3.17
CA ILE A 52 -6.78 1.34 2.84
C ILE A 52 -5.87 1.71 4.03
N ALA A 53 -6.07 2.90 4.60
CA ALA A 53 -5.20 3.38 5.66
C ALA A 53 -5.42 2.62 6.99
N PHE A 54 -6.68 2.26 7.28
CA PHE A 54 -7.02 1.52 8.50
C PHE A 54 -6.50 0.08 8.45
N TYR A 55 -6.63 -0.57 7.30
CA TYR A 55 -6.08 -1.90 7.04
C TYR A 55 -4.55 -1.91 7.21
N ALA A 56 -3.86 -0.93 6.59
CA ALA A 56 -2.43 -0.77 6.72
C ALA A 56 -2.02 -0.50 8.18
N GLU A 57 -2.72 0.38 8.89
CA GLU A 57 -2.44 0.68 10.30
C GLU A 57 -2.47 -0.58 11.17
N GLY A 58 -3.49 -1.44 11.01
CA GLY A 58 -3.60 -2.69 11.76
C GLY A 58 -2.39 -3.59 11.59
N LEU A 59 -1.98 -3.86 10.34
CA LEU A 59 -0.83 -4.70 10.07
C LEU A 59 0.49 -4.08 10.55
N LEU A 60 0.65 -2.77 10.41
CA LEU A 60 1.86 -2.08 10.88
C LEU A 60 1.98 -2.13 12.42
N LEU A 61 0.87 -2.07 13.14
CA LEU A 61 0.83 -2.27 14.60
C LEU A 61 1.16 -3.71 15.01
N GLU A 62 0.90 -4.69 14.14
CA GLU A 62 1.26 -6.11 14.34
C GLU A 62 2.74 -6.43 13.98
N GLY A 63 3.50 -5.40 13.58
CA GLY A 63 4.93 -5.51 13.26
C GLY A 63 5.20 -5.96 11.82
N PHE A 64 4.24 -5.78 10.90
CA PHE A 64 4.53 -5.89 9.48
C PHE A 64 5.26 -4.65 8.97
N GLY A 65 6.05 -4.84 7.92
CA GLY A 65 6.50 -3.73 7.08
C GLY A 65 5.55 -3.50 5.91
N LEU A 66 5.61 -2.30 5.34
CA LEU A 66 4.79 -1.90 4.19
C LEU A 66 5.60 -1.09 3.19
N VAL A 67 5.46 -1.39 1.91
CA VAL A 67 5.69 -0.45 0.83
C VAL A 67 4.34 -0.22 0.17
N TRP A 68 3.92 1.02 0.03
CA TRP A 68 2.72 1.35 -0.72
C TRP A 68 3.06 2.21 -1.94
N GLN A 69 2.29 2.03 -3.00
CA GLN A 69 2.45 2.77 -4.25
C GLN A 69 1.08 3.17 -4.82
N ALA A 70 0.91 4.46 -5.06
CA ALA A 70 -0.21 4.99 -5.81
C ALA A 70 0.10 4.90 -7.31
N MET A 71 -0.64 4.05 -8.01
CA MET A 71 -0.41 3.69 -9.39
C MET A 71 -1.38 4.41 -10.31
N ALA A 72 -0.90 4.86 -11.47
CA ALA A 72 -1.72 5.41 -12.54
C ALA A 72 -1.27 4.88 -13.89
N SER A 73 -2.19 4.79 -14.85
CA SER A 73 -1.82 4.58 -16.24
C SER A 73 -1.00 5.79 -16.75
N ARG A 74 -0.04 5.52 -17.62
CA ARG A 74 0.70 6.55 -18.36
C ARG A 74 -0.21 7.44 -19.20
N GLU A 75 -1.38 6.95 -19.61
CA GLU A 75 -2.35 7.74 -20.36
C GLU A 75 -3.06 8.78 -19.47
N THR A 76 -3.19 8.48 -18.17
CA THR A 76 -3.90 9.31 -17.18
C THR A 76 -3.03 9.61 -15.93
N PRO A 77 -1.85 10.23 -16.09
CA PRO A 77 -0.80 10.29 -15.06
C PRO A 77 -1.11 11.26 -13.89
N ALA A 78 -2.30 11.85 -13.83
CA ALA A 78 -2.68 12.82 -12.81
C ALA A 78 -3.59 12.23 -11.70
N ARG A 79 -4.13 11.03 -11.91
CA ARG A 79 -5.08 10.38 -11.00
C ARG A 79 -4.63 8.95 -10.72
N PRO A 80 -4.54 8.52 -9.45
CA PRO A 80 -4.30 7.13 -9.15
C PRO A 80 -5.51 6.30 -9.54
N GLU A 81 -5.27 5.15 -10.15
CA GLU A 81 -6.29 4.15 -10.48
C GLU A 81 -6.31 3.02 -9.45
N THR A 82 -5.17 2.73 -8.80
CA THR A 82 -5.11 1.76 -7.69
C THR A 82 -4.00 2.11 -6.71
N ILE A 83 -4.12 1.64 -5.46
CA ILE A 83 -3.05 1.65 -4.47
C ILE A 83 -2.56 0.23 -4.25
N LEU A 84 -1.29 -0.05 -4.55
CA LEU A 84 -0.67 -1.32 -4.23
C LEU A 84 -0.08 -1.28 -2.82
N LEU A 85 -0.36 -2.30 -2.00
CA LEU A 85 0.08 -2.41 -0.62
C LEU A 85 0.90 -3.70 -0.43
N PHE A 86 2.22 -3.57 -0.39
CA PHE A 86 3.16 -4.68 -0.29
C PHE A 86 3.56 -4.92 1.17
N PHE A 87 3.04 -5.99 1.79
CA PHE A 87 3.31 -6.32 3.18
C PHE A 87 4.29 -7.49 3.32
N TRP A 88 5.16 -7.40 4.32
CA TRP A 88 6.04 -8.49 4.74
C TRP A 88 6.14 -8.54 6.27
N ARG A 89 6.59 -9.68 6.79
CA ARG A 89 6.95 -9.85 8.19
C ARG A 89 8.37 -10.41 8.30
N GLY A 90 9.20 -9.78 9.13
CA GLY A 90 10.63 -10.09 9.21
C GLY A 90 11.38 -9.45 8.04
N THR A 91 12.00 -10.27 7.19
CA THR A 91 12.85 -9.77 6.09
C THR A 91 12.00 -9.35 4.89
N GLN A 92 12.23 -8.13 4.39
CA GLN A 92 11.63 -7.66 3.15
C GLN A 92 12.15 -8.48 1.96
N PRO A 93 11.28 -8.90 1.02
CA PRO A 93 11.71 -9.48 -0.24
C PRO A 93 12.72 -8.58 -0.97
N SER A 94 13.80 -9.17 -1.49
CA SER A 94 14.84 -8.47 -2.25
C SER A 94 14.48 -8.25 -3.71
N GLU A 95 13.48 -8.97 -4.22
CA GLU A 95 13.04 -8.82 -5.60
C GLU A 95 12.39 -7.45 -5.80
N PRO A 96 12.83 -6.71 -6.84
CA PRO A 96 12.24 -5.42 -7.16
C PRO A 96 10.80 -5.63 -7.60
N LEU A 97 9.95 -4.67 -7.24
CA LEU A 97 8.56 -4.62 -7.70
C LEU A 97 8.55 -4.50 -9.23
N GLN A 98 8.13 -5.57 -9.91
CA GLN A 98 7.94 -5.56 -11.35
C GLN A 98 6.57 -4.96 -11.64
N LEU A 99 6.56 -3.70 -12.05
CA LEU A 99 5.37 -3.02 -12.53
C LEU A 99 5.30 -3.16 -14.05
N ASP A 100 4.08 -3.28 -14.56
CA ASP A 100 3.84 -3.19 -16.00
C ASP A 100 4.32 -1.82 -16.52
N PRO A 101 5.02 -1.77 -17.67
CA PRO A 101 5.62 -0.53 -18.20
C PRO A 101 4.60 0.58 -18.49
N ASP A 102 3.32 0.25 -18.70
CA ASP A 102 2.25 1.22 -18.95
C ASP A 102 1.75 1.90 -17.68
N TRP A 103 2.24 1.46 -16.52
CA TRP A 103 1.94 2.05 -15.22
C TRP A 103 3.07 2.93 -14.71
N ILE A 104 2.70 3.96 -13.95
CA ILE A 104 3.63 4.84 -13.25
C ILE A 104 3.28 4.96 -11.77
N VAL A 105 4.32 5.08 -10.95
CA VAL A 105 4.17 5.40 -9.53
C VAL A 105 4.04 6.91 -9.40
N LEU A 106 2.88 7.39 -8.95
CA LEU A 106 2.65 8.81 -8.66
C LEU A 106 3.23 9.19 -7.29
N GLN A 107 3.12 8.28 -6.34
CA GLN A 107 3.58 8.47 -4.98
C GLN A 107 3.83 7.12 -4.32
N SER A 108 4.78 7.07 -3.40
CA SER A 108 5.07 5.87 -2.61
C SER A 108 5.49 6.21 -1.19
N GLY A 109 5.38 5.23 -0.29
CA GLY A 109 5.96 5.29 1.04
C GLY A 109 6.41 3.92 1.49
N GLN A 110 7.45 3.88 2.32
CA GLN A 110 7.95 2.65 2.92
C GLN A 110 8.02 2.79 4.44
N TRP A 111 7.52 1.77 5.14
CA TRP A 111 7.63 1.60 6.58
C TRP A 111 8.36 0.30 6.88
N GLN A 112 9.38 0.41 7.73
CA GLN A 112 10.03 -0.75 8.34
C GLN A 112 9.55 -0.85 9.79
N PRO A 113 9.14 -2.06 10.24
CA PRO A 113 8.81 -2.24 11.64
C PRO A 113 10.08 -2.01 12.48
N PRO A 114 9.97 -1.37 13.66
CA PRO A 114 11.09 -1.26 14.58
C PRO A 114 11.56 -2.67 15.01
N GLU A 115 12.88 -2.84 15.14
CA GLU A 115 13.52 -4.09 15.63
C GLU A 115 13.15 -4.42 17.09
#